data_AF-A0A316W4E8-F1
#
_entry.id   AF-A0A316W4E8-F1
#
_cell.length_a   1.000
_cell.length_b   1.000
_cell.length_c   1.000
_cell.angle_alpha   90.00
_cell.angle_beta   90.00
_cell.angle_gamma   90.00
#
_symmetry.space_group_name_H-M   'P 1'
#
loop_
_entity.id
_entity.type
_entity.pdbx_description
1 polymer ?
#
loop_
_entity_poly.entity_id
_entity_poly.type
_entity_poly.pdbx_seq_one_letter_code
_entity_poly.pdbx_strand_id
1 'polypeptide(L)'
;MLESCECGSSQSNPSRHLTPFSLSRAPLLPNSTLLPYHTSLRRDITTRRAVASTELLRRAYKYLARNTTLPAKTRHQAQLGLNALPPNTRPTRVVERCIATGRGRGVITEFGLCRYAFRKKALANELQGVQKGSW
;
A
#
# COMPACT_ATOMS: atom_id res chain seq x y z
N MET A 1 -33.91 -42.81 13.02
CA MET A 1 -34.23 -42.14 11.75
C MET A 1 -34.00 -40.65 11.92
N LEU A 2 -32.83 -40.19 11.51
CA LEU A 2 -32.60 -39.02 10.67
C LEU A 2 -31.08 -38.86 10.62
N GLU A 3 -30.52 -39.45 9.57
CA GLU A 3 -29.18 -39.17 9.08
C GLU A 3 -29.08 -37.70 8.71
N SER A 4 -27.94 -37.10 9.03
CA SER A 4 -27.40 -35.98 8.25
C SER A 4 -25.88 -36.04 8.35
N CYS A 5 -25.30 -36.52 7.25
CA CYS A 5 -23.91 -36.28 6.86
C CYS A 5 -23.63 -34.78 6.80
N GLU A 6 -22.52 -34.32 7.35
CA GLU A 6 -21.75 -33.24 6.72
C GLU A 6 -20.25 -33.58 6.73
N CYS A 7 -19.72 -33.69 5.51
CA CYS A 7 -18.33 -33.78 5.14
C CYS A 7 -17.56 -32.48 5.44
N GLY A 8 -16.23 -32.60 5.58
CA GLY A 8 -15.28 -31.54 5.23
C GLY A 8 -14.39 -31.12 6.40
N SER A 9 -13.23 -31.77 6.57
CA SER A 9 -11.94 -31.26 6.06
C SER A 9 -11.52 -29.95 6.75
N SER A 10 -10.66 -30.02 7.77
CA SER A 10 -9.19 -30.02 7.63
C SER A 10 -8.60 -28.64 7.91
N GLN A 11 -7.95 -28.58 9.07
CA GLN A 11 -6.63 -28.01 9.31
C GLN A 11 -6.36 -26.51 9.04
N SER A 12 -5.81 -25.91 10.09
CA SER A 12 -4.68 -24.98 10.11
C SER A 12 -4.81 -23.63 9.38
N ASN A 13 -4.77 -22.54 10.14
CA ASN A 13 -3.46 -21.97 10.46
C ASN A 13 -3.53 -20.90 11.57
N PRO A 14 -2.83 -21.09 12.70
CA PRO A 14 -2.51 -20.01 13.62
C PRO A 14 -1.41 -19.11 13.02
N SER A 15 -1.47 -17.83 13.39
CA SER A 15 -0.32 -16.92 13.36
C SER A 15 0.29 -16.60 12.00
N ARG A 16 -0.36 -15.70 11.26
CA ARG A 16 0.37 -14.79 10.36
C ARG A 16 1.24 -13.88 11.22
N HIS A 17 2.45 -14.35 11.52
CA HIS A 17 3.51 -13.52 12.06
C HIS A 17 3.70 -12.32 11.13
N LEU A 18 3.45 -11.14 11.68
CA LEU A 18 3.81 -9.85 11.10
C LEU A 18 5.33 -9.86 10.91
N THR A 19 5.80 -9.90 9.66
CA THR A 19 7.20 -9.57 9.41
C THR A 19 7.35 -8.06 9.50
N PRO A 20 8.32 -7.55 10.28
CA PRO A 20 8.65 -6.14 10.31
C PRO A 20 9.62 -5.90 9.15
N PHE A 21 9.11 -5.69 7.93
CA PHE A 21 9.96 -5.14 6.88
C PHE A 21 10.21 -3.66 7.20
N SER A 22 11.29 -3.49 7.95
CA SER A 22 11.94 -2.27 8.37
C SER A 22 11.89 -1.16 7.32
N LEU A 23 11.43 0.01 7.77
CA LEU A 23 11.54 1.33 7.13
C LEU A 23 13.00 1.82 6.96
N SER A 24 13.98 0.94 6.74
CA SER A 24 15.41 1.28 6.76
C SER A 24 16.17 0.59 5.62
N ARG A 25 15.97 1.09 4.40
CA ARG A 25 16.98 1.20 3.33
C ARG A 25 16.31 1.78 2.08
N ALA A 26 16.03 3.07 2.13
CA ALA A 26 15.95 3.81 0.89
C ALA A 26 17.41 3.92 0.37
N PRO A 27 17.76 3.32 -0.78
CA PRO A 27 19.06 3.59 -1.37
C PRO A 27 19.10 5.09 -1.68
N LEU A 28 20.16 5.76 -1.25
CA LEU A 28 20.48 7.11 -1.69
C LEU A 28 20.61 7.04 -3.21
N LEU A 29 19.58 7.50 -3.90
CA LEU A 29 19.56 7.51 -5.36
C LEU A 29 20.73 8.40 -5.82
N PRO A 30 21.66 7.89 -6.63
CA PRO A 30 22.71 8.73 -7.19
C PRO A 30 22.05 9.79 -8.06
N ASN A 31 22.60 11.00 -8.00
CA ASN A 31 22.20 12.16 -8.77
C ASN A 31 22.02 11.80 -10.26
N SER A 32 20.82 11.42 -10.66
CA SER A 32 20.43 11.29 -12.06
C SER A 32 19.29 12.27 -12.34
N THR A 33 19.66 13.51 -12.59
CA THR A 33 18.82 14.46 -13.31
C THR A 33 18.69 14.00 -14.75
N LEU A 34 17.86 12.99 -15.02
CA LEU A 34 17.17 12.76 -16.30
C LEU A 34 16.04 11.72 -16.10
N LEU A 35 14.85 12.18 -15.68
CA LEU A 35 13.56 11.79 -16.28
C LEU A 35 12.51 12.88 -15.96
N PRO A 36 12.57 14.06 -16.59
CA PRO A 36 11.58 15.10 -16.40
C PRO A 36 10.39 14.82 -17.32
N TYR A 37 9.27 14.27 -16.81
CA TYR A 37 7.94 14.48 -17.43
C TYR A 37 6.75 13.84 -16.68
N HIS A 38 6.92 12.78 -15.87
CA HIS A 38 5.74 12.11 -15.31
C HIS A 38 5.11 12.87 -14.14
N THR A 39 4.27 13.85 -14.45
CA THR A 39 3.53 14.69 -13.47
C THR A 39 2.81 13.84 -12.42
N SER A 40 2.29 12.68 -12.82
CA SER A 40 1.61 11.73 -11.94
C SER A 40 2.52 11.13 -10.86
N LEU A 41 3.81 10.90 -11.15
CA LEU A 41 4.76 10.38 -10.17
C LEU A 41 5.10 11.46 -9.14
N ARG A 42 5.31 12.71 -9.58
CA ARG A 42 5.52 13.84 -8.67
C ARG A 42 4.32 14.06 -7.74
N ARG A 43 3.10 13.99 -8.27
CA ARG A 43 1.86 14.06 -7.47
C ARG A 43 1.75 12.89 -6.46
N ASP A 44 2.18 11.69 -6.86
CA ASP A 44 2.17 10.54 -5.97
C ASP A 44 3.19 10.72 -4.83
N ILE A 45 4.40 11.19 -5.13
CA ILE A 45 5.43 11.50 -4.12
C ILE A 45 4.93 12.53 -3.11
N THR A 46 4.32 13.63 -3.57
CA THR A 46 3.78 14.65 -2.65
C THR A 46 2.64 14.10 -1.80
N THR A 47 1.79 13.25 -2.37
CA THR A 47 0.72 12.56 -1.65
C THR A 47 1.28 11.62 -0.58
N ARG A 48 2.27 10.77 -0.92
CA ARG A 48 2.94 9.88 0.04
C ARG A 48 3.58 10.65 1.20
N ARG A 49 4.26 11.77 0.92
CA ARG A 49 4.82 12.66 1.95
C ARG A 49 3.75 13.27 2.86
N ALA A 50 2.65 13.75 2.27
CA ALA A 50 1.53 14.32 3.04
C ALA A 50 0.80 13.28 3.89
N VAL A 51 0.64 12.05 3.39
CA VAL A 51 0.09 10.94 4.18
C VAL A 51 1.01 10.60 5.34
N ALA A 52 2.32 10.50 5.10
CA ALA A 52 3.30 10.17 6.14
C ALA A 52 3.30 11.20 7.29
N SER A 53 3.23 12.49 6.99
CA SER A 53 3.24 13.54 8.02
C SER A 53 1.95 13.59 8.86
N THR A 54 0.81 13.19 8.30
CA THR A 54 -0.52 13.36 8.94
C THR A 54 -1.16 12.05 9.41
N GLU A 55 -0.46 10.93 9.27
CA GLU A 55 -0.99 9.61 9.56
C GLU A 55 -1.51 9.49 11.01
N LEU A 56 -0.70 9.92 11.98
CA LEU A 56 -1.01 9.80 13.40
C LEU A 56 -2.26 10.59 13.78
N LEU A 57 -2.33 11.86 13.38
CA LEU A 57 -3.49 12.73 13.61
C LEU A 57 -4.75 12.15 12.98
N ARG A 58 -4.66 11.68 11.74
CA ARG A 58 -5.79 11.10 11.02
C ARG A 58 -6.28 9.79 11.66
N ARG A 59 -5.37 8.95 12.17
CA ARG A 59 -5.71 7.73 12.92
C ARG A 59 -6.42 8.07 14.22
N ALA A 60 -5.91 9.03 14.98
CA ALA A 60 -6.53 9.50 16.22
C ALA A 60 -7.97 10.02 15.98
N TYR A 61 -8.17 10.90 14.99
CA TYR A 61 -9.52 11.39 14.69
C TYR A 61 -10.47 10.28 14.21
N LYS A 62 -9.98 9.34 13.39
CA LYS A 62 -10.80 8.18 12.98
C LYS A 62 -11.21 7.30 14.14
N TYR A 63 -10.33 7.11 15.13
CA TYR A 63 -10.65 6.36 16.34
C TYR A 63 -11.75 7.07 17.14
N LEU A 64 -11.57 8.37 17.42
CA LEU A 64 -12.55 9.18 18.15
C LEU A 64 -13.92 9.24 17.46
N ALA A 65 -13.95 9.41 16.14
CA ALA A 65 -15.20 9.51 15.39
C ALA A 65 -16.02 8.20 15.40
N ARG A 66 -15.33 7.05 15.37
CA ARG A 66 -15.95 5.71 15.36
C ARG A 66 -16.34 5.19 16.74
N ASN A 67 -15.68 5.67 17.79
CA ASN A 67 -15.94 5.20 19.14
C ASN A 67 -17.35 5.62 19.60
N THR A 68 -18.18 4.65 19.97
CA THR A 68 -19.57 4.86 20.42
C THR A 68 -19.69 5.17 21.91
N THR A 69 -18.64 4.94 22.72
CA THR A 69 -18.66 5.23 24.16
C THR A 69 -18.51 6.72 24.46
N LEU A 70 -17.95 7.48 23.51
CA LEU A 70 -17.73 8.91 23.64
C LEU A 70 -19.00 9.72 23.36
N PRO A 71 -19.15 10.89 23.98
CA PRO A 71 -20.29 11.76 23.74
C PRO A 71 -20.32 12.24 22.28
N ALA A 72 -21.52 12.45 21.75
CA ALA A 72 -21.76 12.84 20.36
C ALA A 72 -21.01 14.13 19.97
N LYS A 73 -20.89 15.10 20.88
CA LYS A 73 -20.15 16.35 20.66
C LYS A 73 -18.69 16.12 20.29
N THR A 74 -17.98 15.26 21.03
CA THR A 74 -16.55 14.95 20.80
C THR A 74 -16.37 14.21 19.47
N ARG A 75 -17.28 13.28 19.15
CA ARG A 75 -17.28 12.57 17.87
C ARG A 75 -17.48 13.52 16.70
N HIS A 76 -18.42 14.46 16.84
CA HIS A 76 -18.68 15.49 15.83
C HIS A 76 -17.46 16.41 15.61
N GLN A 77 -16.82 16.86 16.69
CA GLN A 77 -15.58 17.65 16.60
C GLN A 77 -14.46 16.89 15.88
N ALA A 78 -14.27 15.60 16.18
CA ALA A 78 -13.29 14.76 15.48
C ALA A 78 -13.61 14.62 13.98
N GLN A 79 -14.89 14.53 13.63
CA GLN A 79 -15.34 14.48 12.23
C GLN A 79 -15.06 15.80 11.49
N LEU A 80 -15.28 16.95 12.14
CA LEU A 80 -14.90 18.26 11.60
C LEU A 80 -13.38 18.35 11.39
N GLY A 81 -12.58 17.88 12.35
CA GLY A 81 -11.12 17.80 12.21
C GLY A 81 -10.68 16.93 11.03
N LEU A 82 -11.33 15.80 10.78
CA LEU A 82 -11.08 14.96 9.60
C LEU A 82 -11.38 15.64 8.28
N ASN A 83 -12.42 16.49 8.25
CA ASN A 83 -12.84 17.23 7.07
C ASN A 83 -11.91 18.43 6.78
N ALA A 84 -11.34 19.03 7.82
CA ALA A 84 -10.38 20.13 7.69
C ALA A 84 -9.03 19.71 7.09
N LEU A 85 -8.65 18.43 7.21
CA LEU A 85 -7.39 17.92 6.65
C LEU A 85 -7.36 18.02 5.11
N PRO A 86 -6.21 18.37 4.51
CA PRO A 86 -6.12 18.49 3.06
C PRO A 86 -6.33 17.13 2.37
N PRO A 87 -6.90 17.11 1.15
CA PRO A 87 -7.31 15.87 0.49
C PRO A 87 -6.15 14.93 0.13
N ASN A 88 -4.93 15.45 -0.03
CA ASN A 88 -3.73 14.66 -0.30
C ASN A 88 -3.25 13.82 0.90
N THR A 89 -3.81 14.03 2.10
CA THR A 89 -3.52 13.24 3.31
C THR A 89 -4.25 11.91 3.34
N ARG A 90 -5.16 11.67 2.40
CA ARG A 90 -5.94 10.44 2.36
C ARG A 90 -5.07 9.29 1.82
N PRO A 91 -4.85 8.20 2.60
CA PRO A 91 -4.03 7.09 2.13
C PRO A 91 -4.62 6.39 0.90
N THR A 92 -5.95 6.47 0.70
CA THR A 92 -6.65 5.93 -0.48
C THR A 92 -6.26 6.60 -1.79
N ARG A 93 -5.60 7.77 -1.76
CA ARG A 93 -5.15 8.49 -2.96
C ARG A 93 -3.78 8.01 -3.45
N VAL A 94 -3.02 7.32 -2.60
CA VAL A 94 -1.72 6.75 -2.97
C VAL A 94 -1.96 5.59 -3.92
N VAL A 95 -1.25 5.58 -5.04
CA VAL A 95 -1.34 4.51 -6.05
C VAL A 95 0.02 3.88 -6.23
N GLU A 96 0.06 2.55 -6.33
CA GLU A 96 1.31 1.87 -6.67
C GLU A 96 1.69 2.11 -8.13
N ARG A 97 2.93 2.55 -8.31
CA ARG A 97 3.52 2.88 -9.62
C ARG A 97 4.76 2.06 -9.84
N CYS A 98 5.00 1.73 -11.10
CA CYS A 98 6.25 1.12 -11.52
C CYS A 98 7.43 2.03 -11.16
N ILE A 99 8.43 1.49 -10.45
CA ILE A 99 9.62 2.23 -10.04
C ILE A 99 10.44 2.70 -11.26
N ALA A 100 10.54 1.86 -12.29
CA ALA A 100 11.34 2.16 -13.48
C ALA A 100 10.68 3.15 -14.45
N THR A 101 9.35 3.12 -14.58
CA THR A 101 8.64 3.87 -15.64
C THR A 101 7.53 4.81 -15.14
N GLY A 102 7.13 4.73 -13.87
CA GLY A 102 6.04 5.54 -13.32
C GLY A 102 4.62 5.14 -13.75
N ARG A 103 4.47 4.09 -14.57
CA ARG A 103 3.18 3.55 -15.01
C ARG A 103 2.39 3.03 -13.79
N GLY A 104 1.15 3.49 -13.64
CA GLY A 104 0.29 3.15 -12.49
C GLY A 104 -0.67 1.98 -12.71
N ARG A 105 -0.50 1.18 -13.76
CA ARG A 105 -1.37 0.03 -14.07
C ARG A 105 -0.53 -1.21 -14.35
N GLY A 106 -1.04 -2.37 -13.95
CA GLY A 106 -0.36 -3.66 -14.14
C GLY A 106 0.98 -3.72 -13.40
N VAL A 107 1.02 -3.15 -12.20
CA VAL A 107 2.18 -3.19 -11.29
C VAL A 107 2.04 -4.44 -10.44
N ILE A 108 3.09 -5.26 -10.43
CA ILE A 108 3.19 -6.40 -9.53
C ILE A 108 3.76 -5.86 -8.22
N THR A 109 2.96 -5.88 -7.16
CA THR A 109 3.25 -5.20 -5.88
C THR A 109 4.50 -5.72 -5.18
N GLU A 110 4.76 -7.03 -5.28
CA GLU A 110 5.94 -7.68 -4.68
C GLU A 110 7.26 -7.14 -5.25
N PHE A 111 7.29 -6.84 -6.56
CA PHE A 111 8.49 -6.35 -7.25
C PHE A 111 8.48 -4.83 -7.46
N GLY A 112 7.33 -4.15 -7.30
CA GLY A 112 7.17 -2.73 -7.60
C GLY A 112 7.37 -2.37 -9.08
N LEU A 113 7.22 -3.34 -9.99
CA LEU A 113 7.47 -3.19 -11.43
C LEU A 113 6.20 -3.41 -12.24
N CYS A 114 6.06 -2.70 -13.36
CA CYS A 114 5.02 -3.01 -14.32
C CYS A 114 5.32 -4.31 -15.07
N ARG A 115 4.28 -4.99 -15.55
CA ARG A 115 4.39 -6.28 -16.29
C ARG A 115 5.48 -6.33 -17.37
N TYR A 116 5.68 -5.22 -18.10
CA TYR A 116 6.69 -5.15 -19.17
C TYR A 116 8.11 -5.03 -18.62
N ALA A 117 8.31 -4.16 -17.62
CA ALA A 117 9.61 -4.02 -16.97
C ALA A 117 9.98 -5.29 -16.20
N PHE A 118 9.01 -5.91 -15.53
CA PHE A 118 9.15 -7.22 -14.90
C PHE A 118 9.62 -8.28 -15.90
N ARG A 119 8.93 -8.42 -17.04
CA ARG A 119 9.33 -9.37 -18.09
C ARG A 119 10.77 -9.12 -18.58
N LYS A 120 11.16 -7.87 -18.83
CA LYS A 120 12.53 -7.54 -19.26
C LYS A 120 13.56 -7.97 -18.24
N LYS A 121 13.34 -7.66 -16.97
CA LYS A 121 14.27 -8.01 -15.88
C LYS A 121 14.31 -9.50 -15.60
N ALA A 122 13.19 -10.20 -15.72
CA ALA A 122 13.13 -11.65 -15.60
C ALA A 122 13.92 -12.33 -16.73
N LEU A 123 13.79 -11.88 -17.97
CA LEU A 123 14.57 -12.41 -19.10
C LEU A 123 16.07 -12.09 -18.98
N ALA A 124 16.41 -10.96 -18.35
CA ALA A 124 17.79 -10.59 -18.05
C ALA A 124 18.37 -11.30 -16.81
N ASN A 125 17.61 -12.17 -16.15
CA ASN A 125 17.97 -12.84 -14.89
C ASN A 125 18.35 -11.87 -13.74
N GLU A 126 17.86 -10.64 -13.76
CA GLU A 126 18.05 -9.67 -12.67
C GLU A 126 17.16 -9.97 -11.46
N LEU A 127 16.09 -10.76 -11.65
CA LEU A 127 15.13 -11.13 -10.61
C LEU A 127 15.44 -12.54 -10.10
N GLN A 128 15.97 -12.63 -8.89
CA GLN A 128 16.27 -13.90 -8.24
C GLN A 128 15.00 -14.75 -8.06
N GLY A 129 15.09 -16.04 -8.37
CA GLY A 129 13.99 -17.01 -8.18
C GLY A 129 12.87 -16.93 -9.22
N VAL A 130 12.95 -16.05 -10.21
CA VAL A 130 11.95 -15.97 -11.29
C VAL A 130 12.40 -16.83 -12.48
N GLN A 131 11.63 -17.86 -12.79
CA GLN A 131 11.82 -18.71 -13.97
C GLN A 131 10.55 -18.74 -14.82
N LYS A 132 10.69 -19.06 -16.10
CA LYS A 132 9.53 -19.26 -16.98
C LYS A 132 8.82 -20.54 -16.54
N GLY A 133 7.54 -20.42 -16.18
CA GLY A 133 6.70 -21.60 -15.91
C GLY A 133 6.53 -22.45 -17.16
N SER A 134 6.79 -23.74 -17.03
CA SER A 134 6.50 -24.79 -18.01
C SER A 134 5.66 -25.85 -17.32
N TRP A 135 4.58 -26.28 -17.96
CA TRP A 135 3.73 -27.39 -17.55
C TRP A 135 3.50 -28.30 -18.75
#